data_AF-A0A924SC15-F1
#
_entry.id   AF-A0A924SC15-F1
#
_cell.length_a   1.000
_cell.length_b   1.000
_cell.length_c   1.000
_cell.angle_alpha   90.00
_cell.angle_beta   90.00
_cell.angle_gamma   90.00
#
_symmetry.space_group_name_H-M   'P 1'
#
loop_
_entity.id
_entity.type
_entity.pdbx_description
1 polymer ?
#
loop_
_entity_poly.entity_id
_entity_poly.type
_entity_poly.pdbx_seq_one_letter_code
_entity_poly.pdbx_strand_id
1 'polypeptide(L)'
;MLSDNDVVLLKFMLHISRDEQKRRLVDRLTDAQKNWKFNANDLDDRAKWDDFTKAYRGILANTSTDWAPWYMVPADDKDVRNLLIARTIADAMEEMKLEYPVASASVKRMKIV
;
A
#
# COMPACT_ATOMS: atom_id res chain seq x y z
N MET A 1 20.93 -8.87 -0.89
CA MET A 1 19.90 -7.86 -0.54
C MET A 1 18.58 -8.29 -1.21
N LEU A 2 17.40 -7.81 -0.78
CA LEU A 2 16.11 -8.32 -1.32
C LEU A 2 15.98 -8.13 -2.84
N SER A 3 16.39 -6.97 -3.36
CA SER A 3 16.32 -6.71 -4.80
C SER A 3 17.31 -7.55 -5.62
N ASP A 4 18.39 -8.06 -5.00
CA ASP A 4 19.31 -9.01 -5.65
C ASP A 4 18.72 -10.43 -5.78
N ASN A 5 17.54 -10.68 -5.21
CA ASN A 5 16.86 -11.97 -5.22
C ASN A 5 15.51 -11.88 -5.96
N ASP A 6 15.44 -11.04 -7.00
CA ASP A 6 14.26 -10.85 -7.86
C ASP A 6 12.97 -10.46 -7.12
N VAL A 7 13.11 -9.76 -5.98
CA VAL A 7 11.97 -9.19 -5.25
C VAL A 7 11.70 -7.78 -5.76
N VAL A 8 10.56 -7.60 -6.42
CA VAL A 8 10.05 -6.27 -6.81
C VAL A 8 9.45 -5.57 -5.58
N LEU A 9 9.97 -4.39 -5.25
CA LEU A 9 9.55 -3.61 -4.10
C LEU A 9 8.71 -2.40 -4.51
N LEU A 10 7.45 -2.37 -4.06
CA LEU A 10 6.56 -1.22 -4.19
C LEU A 10 6.17 -0.70 -2.81
N LYS A 11 6.45 0.58 -2.53
CA LYS A 11 6.12 1.21 -1.24
C LYS A 11 5.08 2.31 -1.46
N PHE A 12 3.99 2.28 -0.68
CA PHE A 12 2.88 3.23 -0.84
C PHE A 12 2.71 4.07 0.42
N MET A 13 2.81 5.39 0.29
CA MET A 13 2.43 6.32 1.34
C MET A 13 1.02 6.84 1.06
N LEU A 14 0.07 6.48 1.92
CA LEU A 14 -1.32 6.90 1.80
C LEU A 14 -1.49 8.31 2.38
N HIS A 15 -1.42 9.31 1.53
CA HIS A 15 -1.53 10.70 1.94
C HIS A 15 -3.00 11.07 2.16
N ILE A 16 -3.37 11.26 3.43
CA ILE A 16 -4.66 11.86 3.79
C ILE A 16 -4.46 13.30 4.28
N SER A 17 -5.47 14.15 4.11
CA SER A 17 -5.50 15.47 4.72
C SER A 17 -5.80 15.39 6.22
N ARG A 18 -5.40 16.43 6.95
CA ARG A 18 -5.69 16.54 8.39
C ARG A 18 -7.21 16.59 8.67
N ASP A 19 -7.99 17.12 7.73
CA ASP A 19 -9.44 17.21 7.84
C ASP A 19 -10.12 15.87 7.57
N GLU A 20 -9.68 15.14 6.55
CA GLU A 20 -10.19 13.80 6.29
C GLU A 20 -9.87 12.85 7.45
N GLN A 21 -8.67 12.93 8.03
CA GLN A 21 -8.34 12.13 9.22
C GLN A 21 -9.31 12.44 10.37
N LYS A 22 -9.64 13.71 10.62
CA LYS A 22 -10.61 14.11 11.65
C LYS A 22 -11.97 13.47 11.37
N ARG A 23 -12.46 13.59 10.13
CA ARG A 23 -13.76 13.03 9.73
C ARG A 23 -13.82 11.52 9.96
N ARG A 24 -12.76 10.79 9.60
CA ARG A 24 -12.65 9.34 9.81
C ARG A 24 -12.59 8.96 11.29
N LEU A 25 -11.88 9.72 12.12
CA LEU A 25 -11.82 9.48 13.57
C LEU A 25 -13.18 9.71 14.23
N VAL A 26 -13.90 10.76 13.84
CA VAL A 26 -15.27 11.01 14.31
C VAL A 26 -16.21 9.88 13.89
N ASP A 27 -16.17 9.46 12.62
CA ASP A 27 -16.99 8.34 12.11
C ASP A 27 -16.74 7.05 12.91
N ARG A 28 -15.48 6.76 13.29
CA ARG A 28 -15.13 5.61 14.13
C ARG A 28 -15.70 5.67 15.54
N LEU A 29 -15.96 6.86 16.08
CA LEU A 29 -16.55 7.06 17.42
C LEU A 29 -18.07 7.03 17.41
N THR A 30 -18.68 7.50 16.32
CA THR A 30 -20.14 7.65 16.21
C THR A 30 -20.83 6.38 15.68
N ASP A 31 -20.10 5.52 14.97
CA ASP A 31 -20.61 4.27 14.42
C ASP A 31 -20.24 3.08 15.33
N ALA A 32 -21.24 2.50 16.00
CA ALA A 32 -21.07 1.36 16.89
C ALA A 32 -20.37 0.16 16.24
N GLN A 33 -20.48 -0.02 14.92
CA GLN A 33 -19.80 -1.11 14.19
C GLN A 33 -18.30 -0.84 13.98
N LYS A 34 -17.84 0.40 14.20
CA LYS A 34 -16.46 0.85 14.01
C LYS A 34 -15.74 1.23 15.30
N ASN A 35 -16.44 1.39 16.42
CA ASN A 35 -15.87 1.79 17.71
C ASN A 35 -14.62 0.98 18.12
N TRP A 36 -14.60 -0.33 17.84
CA TRP A 36 -13.45 -1.19 18.14
C TRP A 36 -12.15 -0.79 17.41
N LYS A 37 -12.25 -0.01 16.32
CA LYS A 37 -11.11 0.51 15.54
C LYS A 37 -10.57 1.83 16.09
N PHE A 38 -11.24 2.44 17.05
CA PHE A 38 -10.79 3.69 17.64
C PHE A 38 -9.81 3.42 18.78
N ASN A 39 -8.65 4.05 18.73
CA ASN A 39 -7.70 4.07 19.82
C ASN A 39 -7.53 5.52 20.29
N ALA A 40 -7.61 5.76 21.60
CA ALA A 40 -7.41 7.11 22.16
C ALA A 40 -6.04 7.69 21.80
N ASN A 41 -5.01 6.85 21.69
CA ASN A 41 -3.67 7.26 21.29
C ASN A 41 -3.61 7.85 19.86
N ASP A 42 -4.61 7.59 19.00
CA ASP A 42 -4.70 8.21 17.67
C ASP A 42 -4.83 9.75 17.78
N LEU A 43 -5.33 10.27 18.90
CA LEU A 43 -5.42 11.71 19.16
C LEU A 43 -4.06 12.31 19.54
N ASP A 44 -3.24 11.60 20.31
CA ASP A 44 -1.88 12.00 20.65
C ASP A 44 -0.99 12.02 19.39
N ASP A 45 -1.13 11.02 18.53
CA ASP A 45 -0.43 10.97 17.25
C ASP A 45 -0.91 12.09 16.32
N ARG A 46 -2.22 12.37 16.30
CA ARG A 46 -2.78 13.51 15.55
C ARG A 46 -2.25 14.85 16.05
N ALA A 47 -1.98 15.01 17.34
CA ALA A 47 -1.37 16.23 17.88
C ALA A 47 0.04 16.46 17.31
N LYS A 48 0.76 15.38 16.96
CA LYS A 48 2.11 15.38 16.37
C LYS A 48 2.09 15.40 14.83
N TRP A 49 1.02 15.89 14.22
CA TRP A 49 0.84 15.89 12.75
C TRP A 49 2.06 16.42 11.99
N ASP A 50 2.61 17.56 12.43
CA ASP A 50 3.73 18.22 11.75
C ASP A 50 5.03 17.43 11.90
N ASP A 51 5.26 16.81 13.06
CA ASP A 51 6.42 15.95 13.32
C ASP A 51 6.38 14.69 12.45
N PHE A 52 5.22 14.03 12.37
CA PHE A 52 5.02 12.88 11.47
C PHE A 52 5.18 13.29 10.01
N THR A 53 4.63 14.43 9.60
CA THR A 53 4.77 14.94 8.23
C THR A 53 6.24 15.18 7.89
N LYS A 54 7.01 15.79 8.82
CA LYS A 54 8.45 16.00 8.65
C LYS A 54 9.22 14.68 8.56
N ALA A 55 8.89 13.71 9.41
CA ALA A 55 9.51 12.39 9.39
C ALA A 55 9.24 11.66 8.06
N TYR A 56 7.99 11.66 7.58
CA TYR A 56 7.64 11.05 6.30
C TYR A 56 8.34 11.72 5.12
N ARG A 57 8.46 13.05 5.11
CA ARG A 57 9.28 13.74 4.08
C ARG A 57 10.72 13.23 4.07
N GLY A 58 11.31 13.05 5.25
CA GLY A 58 12.66 12.48 5.39
C GLY A 58 12.76 11.05 4.85
N ILE A 59 11.79 10.18 5.17
CA ILE A 59 11.73 8.81 4.67
C ILE A 59 11.64 8.80 3.15
N LEU A 60 10.69 9.56 2.58
CA LEU A 60 10.46 9.61 1.14
C LEU A 60 11.68 10.13 0.38
N ALA A 61 12.29 11.21 0.86
CA ALA A 61 13.45 11.83 0.20
C ALA A 61 14.71 10.95 0.22
N ASN A 62 14.92 10.17 1.29
CA ASN A 62 16.16 9.42 1.47
C ASN A 62 16.05 7.94 1.09
N THR A 63 14.84 7.40 0.92
CA THR A 63 14.63 5.96 0.71
C THR A 63 13.82 5.62 -0.53
N SER A 64 13.40 6.61 -1.33
CA SER A 64 12.84 6.36 -2.65
C SER A 64 13.99 6.20 -3.66
N THR A 65 14.16 4.99 -4.16
CA THR A 65 15.19 4.64 -5.15
C THR A 65 14.52 4.00 -6.36
N ASP A 66 15.22 3.93 -7.50
CA ASP A 66 14.66 3.35 -8.73
C ASP A 66 14.26 1.88 -8.56
N TRP A 67 15.02 1.12 -7.76
CA TRP A 67 14.77 -0.30 -7.48
C TRP A 67 13.78 -0.56 -6.34
N ALA A 68 13.45 0.48 -5.56
CA ALA A 68 12.42 0.43 -4.51
C ALA A 68 11.75 1.80 -4.41
N PRO A 69 10.85 2.14 -5.33
CA PRO A 69 10.20 3.45 -5.35
C PRO A 69 9.19 3.60 -4.22
N TRP A 70 9.01 4.85 -3.77
CA TRP A 70 7.84 5.27 -2.99
C TRP A 70 6.81 5.96 -3.88
N TYR A 71 5.55 5.56 -3.76
CA TYR A 71 4.42 6.21 -4.39
C TYR A 71 3.63 7.00 -3.34
N MET A 72 3.50 8.30 -3.55
CA MET A 72 2.61 9.15 -2.75
C MET A 72 1.21 9.06 -3.34
N VAL A 73 0.29 8.40 -2.63
CA VAL A 73 -1.06 8.13 -3.11
C VAL A 73 -2.05 9.06 -2.39
N PRO A 74 -2.80 9.92 -3.10
CA PRO A 74 -3.88 10.68 -2.48
C PRO A 74 -4.95 9.72 -1.97
N ALA A 75 -5.20 9.76 -0.66
CA ALA A 75 -5.98 8.75 0.06
C ALA A 75 -7.22 9.30 0.76
N ASP A 76 -7.60 10.55 0.48
CA ASP A 76 -8.83 11.15 1.00
C ASP A 76 -10.06 10.47 0.43
N ASP A 77 -10.05 10.20 -0.88
CA ASP A 77 -11.02 9.33 -1.54
C ASP A 77 -10.50 7.88 -1.56
N LYS A 78 -11.32 6.94 -1.06
CA LYS A 78 -10.91 5.53 -0.95
C LYS A 78 -10.89 4.82 -2.30
N ASP A 79 -11.77 5.19 -3.22
CA ASP A 79 -11.90 4.54 -4.52
C ASP A 79 -10.77 4.99 -5.44
N VAL A 80 -10.45 6.29 -5.44
CA VAL A 80 -9.26 6.83 -6.13
C VAL A 80 -7.99 6.18 -5.61
N ARG A 81 -7.83 6.10 -4.28
CA ARG A 81 -6.70 5.40 -3.66
C ARG A 81 -6.60 3.95 -4.12
N ASN A 82 -7.71 3.21 -4.08
CA ASN A 82 -7.75 1.80 -4.47
C ASN A 82 -7.33 1.62 -5.93
N LEU A 83 -7.87 2.47 -6.83
CA LEU A 83 -7.56 2.44 -8.25
C LEU A 83 -6.07 2.70 -8.51
N LEU A 84 -5.49 3.74 -7.91
CA LEU A 84 -4.09 4.09 -8.12
C LEU A 84 -3.14 3.00 -7.65
N ILE A 85 -3.38 2.41 -6.48
CA ILE A 85 -2.57 1.30 -5.96
C ILE A 85 -2.72 0.07 -6.86
N ALA A 86 -3.95 -0.33 -7.18
CA ALA A 86 -4.20 -1.49 -8.01
C ALA A 86 -3.56 -1.36 -9.40
N ARG A 87 -3.63 -0.18 -10.02
CA ARG A 87 -2.98 0.10 -11.30
C ARG A 87 -1.46 -0.01 -11.20
N THR A 88 -0.86 0.60 -10.18
CA THR A 88 0.59 0.55 -9.97
C THR A 88 1.09 -0.89 -9.79
N ILE A 89 0.36 -1.71 -9.05
CA ILE A 89 0.70 -3.12 -8.87
C ILE A 89 0.54 -3.89 -10.19
N ALA A 90 -0.55 -3.67 -10.93
CA ALA A 90 -0.77 -4.34 -12.21
C ALA A 90 0.33 -4.00 -13.21
N ASP A 91 0.71 -2.72 -13.33
CA ASP A 91 1.81 -2.27 -14.20
C ASP A 91 3.13 -2.98 -13.85
N ALA A 92 3.47 -3.04 -12.56
CA ALA A 92 4.67 -3.75 -12.12
C ALA A 92 4.64 -5.26 -12.46
N MET A 93 3.48 -5.91 -12.31
CA MET A 93 3.31 -7.32 -12.68
C MET A 93 3.40 -7.55 -14.20
N GLU A 94 2.90 -6.61 -15.01
CA GLU A 94 3.03 -6.65 -16.46
C GLU A 94 4.51 -6.53 -16.89
N GLU A 95 5.28 -5.65 -16.25
CA GLU A 95 6.72 -5.48 -16.50
C GLU A 95 7.54 -6.73 -16.15
N MET A 96 7.09 -7.53 -15.17
CA MET A 96 7.72 -8.80 -14.81
C MET A 96 7.58 -9.88 -15.89
N LYS A 97 6.72 -9.69 -16.90
CA LYS A 97 6.51 -10.64 -18.02
C LYS A 97 6.26 -12.06 -17.53
N LEU A 98 5.36 -12.20 -16.56
CA LEU A 98 5.03 -13.49 -15.96
C LEU A 98 4.44 -14.45 -17.01
N GLU A 99 4.93 -15.68 -17.03
CA GLU A 99 4.44 -16.75 -17.91
C GLU A 99 3.85 -17.90 -17.10
N TYR A 100 2.85 -18.57 -17.66
CA TYR A 100 2.35 -19.82 -17.09
C TYR A 100 3.41 -20.92 -17.22
N PRO A 101 3.57 -21.78 -16.20
CA PRO A 101 4.48 -22.91 -16.30
C PRO A 101 4.02 -23.89 -17.38
N VAL A 102 4.95 -24.32 -18.22
CA VAL A 102 4.67 -25.32 -19.23
C VAL A 102 4.65 -26.71 -18.58
N ALA A 103 3.51 -27.40 -18.69
CA ALA A 103 3.40 -28.77 -18.20
C ALA A 103 4.46 -29.67 -18.87
N SER A 104 5.17 -30.45 -18.05
CA SER A 104 6.17 -31.38 -18.55
C SER A 104 5.53 -32.46 -19.43
N ALA A 105 6.33 -33.04 -20.33
CA ALA A 105 5.84 -34.09 -21.21
C ALA A 105 5.31 -35.32 -20.45
N SER A 106 5.83 -35.59 -19.25
CA SER A 106 5.32 -36.66 -18.38
C SER A 106 3.93 -36.34 -17.85
N VAL A 107 3.71 -35.11 -17.34
CA VAL A 107 2.40 -34.67 -16.85
C VAL A 107 1.35 -34.71 -17.97
N LYS A 108 1.69 -34.23 -19.18
CA LYS A 108 0.77 -34.24 -20.33
C LYS A 108 0.33 -35.65 -20.77
N ARG A 109 1.09 -36.69 -20.41
CA ARG A 109 0.78 -38.10 -20.75
C ARG A 109 0.01 -38.84 -19.65
N MET A 110 -0.21 -38.22 -18.49
CA MET A 110 -0.97 -38.85 -17.41
C MET A 110 -2.43 -38.98 -17.82
N LYS A 111 -3.02 -40.14 -17.56
CA LYS A 111 -4.46 -40.37 -17.71
C LYS A 111 -5.12 -40.17 -16.36
N ILE A 112 -6.19 -39.37 -16.33
CA ILE A 112 -7.05 -39.25 -15.15
C ILE A 112 -8.00 -40.46 -15.19
N VAL A 113 -8.00 -41.25 -14.12
CA VAL A 113 -8.83 -42.46 -13.96
C VAL A 113 -10.02 -42.12 -13.08
#